data_AF-A0A952TIE0-F1
#
_entry.id   AF-A0A952TIE0-F1
#
_cell.length_a   1.000
_cell.length_b   1.000
_cell.length_c   1.000
_cell.angle_alpha   90.00
_cell.angle_beta   90.00
_cell.angle_gamma   90.00
#
_symmetry.space_group_name_H-M   'P 1'
#
loop_
_entity.id
_entity.type
_entity.pdbx_description
1 polymer ?
#
loop_
_entity_poly.entity_id
_entity_poly.type
_entity_poly.pdbx_seq_one_letter_code
_entity_poly.pdbx_strand_id
1 'polypeptide(L)'
;MALLPVLVTAALLVFAHIGGVLVERKSMLICQAELAEGQRQAGDVIEKILALNRPIFWAKKAKAIGEALMTNPYTLVQGERIRSGAILTLRLLLAKRQMHIIMGTQQLWSAMSRAESALRDEWRQQHQQQSTALMAVHGSVTRRSFPYLAIRPSDPSEEYPEYELMPLFSSLQAQSISWKTSYGITKENRSWSRASWSKPQSCEVTLQERTDPKDRLQVRLNTGKFSLRRWF
;
A
#
# COMPACT_ATOMS: atom_id res chain seq x y z
N MET A 1 -55.91 -3.26 -2.92
CA MET A 1 -54.92 -3.91 -2.05
C MET A 1 -53.52 -4.08 -2.68
N ALA A 2 -53.27 -3.66 -3.94
CA ALA A 2 -51.97 -3.80 -4.60
C ALA A 2 -50.90 -2.74 -4.21
N LEU A 3 -51.27 -1.67 -3.51
CA LEU A 3 -50.37 -0.57 -3.13
C LEU A 3 -49.44 -0.91 -1.96
N LEU A 4 -49.89 -1.75 -1.02
CA LEU A 4 -49.12 -2.12 0.16
C LEU A 4 -47.81 -2.87 -0.18
N PRO A 5 -47.81 -3.92 -1.03
CA PRO A 5 -46.57 -4.61 -1.39
C PRO A 5 -45.60 -3.74 -2.18
N VAL A 6 -46.11 -2.79 -2.99
CA VAL A 6 -45.27 -1.80 -3.70
C VAL A 6 -44.62 -0.81 -2.72
N LEU A 7 -45.37 -0.33 -1.72
CA LEU A 7 -44.83 0.55 -0.67
C LEU A 7 -43.80 -0.17 0.22
N VAL A 8 -44.05 -1.44 0.57
CA VAL A 8 -43.11 -2.25 1.35
C VAL A 8 -41.82 -2.50 0.58
N THR A 9 -41.91 -2.85 -0.72
CA THR A 9 -40.73 -3.03 -1.56
C THR A 9 -39.97 -1.73 -1.79
N ALA A 10 -40.66 -0.60 -1.98
CA ALA A 10 -40.03 0.72 -2.07
C ALA A 10 -39.34 1.12 -0.76
N ALA A 11 -39.97 0.90 0.41
CA ALA A 11 -39.37 1.16 1.71
C ALA A 11 -38.13 0.29 1.96
N LEU A 12 -38.19 -1.01 1.63
CA LEU A 12 -37.05 -1.92 1.72
C LEU A 12 -35.89 -1.49 0.82
N LEU A 13 -36.18 -1.05 -0.41
CA LEU A 13 -35.17 -0.53 -1.34
C LEU A 13 -34.52 0.76 -0.81
N VAL A 14 -35.30 1.69 -0.25
CA VAL A 14 -34.78 2.94 0.32
C VAL A 14 -33.92 2.67 1.55
N PHE A 15 -34.35 1.78 2.46
CA PHE A 15 -33.54 1.35 3.60
C PHE A 15 -32.23 0.67 3.17
N ALA A 16 -32.29 -0.21 2.17
CA ALA A 16 -31.10 -0.83 1.60
C ALA A 16 -30.15 0.20 0.96
N HIS A 17 -30.70 1.26 0.35
CA HIS A 17 -29.90 2.33 -0.24
C HIS A 17 -29.20 3.19 0.81
N ILE A 18 -29.92 3.65 1.83
CA ILE A 18 -29.36 4.48 2.91
C ILE A 18 -28.30 3.69 3.69
N GLY A 19 -28.60 2.44 4.05
CA GLY A 19 -27.66 1.54 4.71
C GLY A 19 -26.44 1.23 3.85
N GLY A 20 -26.60 1.10 2.54
CA GLY A 20 -25.50 0.93 1.59
C GLY A 20 -24.57 2.14 1.56
N VAL A 21 -25.10 3.35 1.45
CA VAL A 21 -24.29 4.59 1.36
C VAL A 21 -23.42 4.81 2.60
N LEU A 22 -23.94 4.54 3.80
CA LEU A 22 -23.17 4.69 5.04
C LEU A 22 -22.00 3.71 5.12
N VAL A 23 -22.23 2.44 4.77
CA VAL A 23 -21.19 1.41 4.79
C VAL A 23 -20.13 1.66 3.72
N GLU A 24 -20.55 2.11 2.54
CA GLU A 24 -19.63 2.52 1.48
C GLU A 24 -18.68 3.64 1.94
N ARG A 25 -19.22 4.68 2.57
CA ARG A 25 -18.43 5.79 3.09
C ARG A 25 -17.46 5.32 4.18
N LYS A 26 -17.92 4.47 5.11
CA LYS A 26 -17.08 3.92 6.18
C LYS A 26 -15.98 3.01 5.63
N SER A 27 -16.29 2.12 4.69
CA SER A 27 -15.32 1.26 3.99
C SER A 27 -14.26 2.10 3.26
N MET A 28 -14.68 3.17 2.59
CA MET A 28 -13.77 4.10 1.92
C MET A 28 -12.83 4.77 2.93
N LEU A 29 -13.34 5.25 4.05
CA LEU A 29 -12.54 5.91 5.09
C LEU A 29 -11.55 4.96 5.75
N ILE A 30 -11.96 3.72 6.08
CA ILE A 30 -11.08 2.68 6.62
C ILE A 30 -9.93 2.42 5.65
N CYS A 31 -10.25 2.20 4.37
CA CYS A 31 -9.25 1.93 3.34
C CYS A 31 -8.27 3.10 3.19
N GLN A 32 -8.78 4.34 3.14
CA GLN A 32 -7.94 5.54 3.04
C GLN A 32 -7.04 5.72 4.27
N ALA A 33 -7.55 5.50 5.47
CA ALA A 33 -6.77 5.67 6.70
C ALA A 33 -5.63 4.66 6.80
N GLU A 34 -5.91 3.36 6.64
CA GLU A 34 -4.91 2.30 6.75
C GLU A 34 -3.87 2.38 5.63
N LEU A 35 -4.28 2.60 4.37
CA LEU A 35 -3.33 2.72 3.27
C LEU A 35 -2.51 4.02 3.35
N ALA A 36 -3.10 5.14 3.78
CA ALA A 36 -2.35 6.38 3.98
C ALA A 36 -1.30 6.23 5.07
N GLU A 37 -1.64 5.60 6.18
CA GLU A 37 -0.69 5.35 7.26
C GLU A 37 0.44 4.41 6.82
N GLY A 38 0.11 3.33 6.11
CA GLY A 38 1.11 2.44 5.52
C GLY A 38 2.07 3.17 4.59
N GLN A 39 1.54 4.04 3.73
CA GLN A 39 2.34 4.86 2.83
C GLN A 39 3.21 5.89 3.57
N ARG A 40 2.72 6.55 4.63
CA ARG A 40 3.55 7.45 5.44
C ARG A 40 4.77 6.73 6.00
N GLN A 41 4.54 5.56 6.62
CA GLN A 41 5.61 4.75 7.20
C GLN A 41 6.62 4.29 6.14
N ALA A 42 6.16 3.90 4.95
CA ALA A 42 7.07 3.60 3.84
C ALA A 42 7.85 4.82 3.37
N GLY A 43 7.24 6.01 3.35
CA GLY A 43 7.92 7.27 3.05
C GLY A 43 9.11 7.49 3.98
N ASP A 44 8.89 7.40 5.29
CA ASP A 44 9.95 7.54 6.30
C ASP A 44 11.09 6.53 6.10
N VAL A 45 10.74 5.29 5.74
CA VAL A 45 11.72 4.23 5.49
C VAL A 45 12.51 4.50 4.21
N ILE A 46 11.86 4.93 3.13
CA ILE A 46 12.51 5.29 1.87
C ILE A 46 13.51 6.43 2.10
N GLU A 47 13.10 7.48 2.82
CA GLU A 47 13.99 8.59 3.16
C GLU A 47 15.21 8.14 3.97
N LYS A 48 15.02 7.26 4.96
CA LYS A 48 16.14 6.65 5.72
C LYS A 48 17.08 5.86 4.81
N ILE A 49 16.56 5.10 3.84
CA ILE A 49 17.38 4.32 2.91
C ILE A 49 18.20 5.23 2.00
N LEU A 50 17.59 6.29 1.47
CA LEU A 50 18.26 7.28 0.62
C LEU A 50 19.30 8.10 1.40
N ALA A 51 19.02 8.43 2.67
CA ALA A 51 19.97 9.12 3.55
C ALA A 51 21.26 8.33 3.77
N LEU A 52 21.23 6.99 3.64
CA LEU A 52 22.43 6.14 3.71
C LEU A 52 23.37 6.28 2.50
N ASN A 53 22.95 6.92 1.39
CA ASN A 53 23.85 7.11 0.23
C ASN A 53 25.07 7.95 0.58
N ARG A 54 24.89 9.05 1.31
CA ARG A 54 25.99 9.95 1.69
C ARG A 54 27.09 9.22 2.50
N PRO A 55 26.80 8.50 3.60
CA PRO A 55 27.83 7.77 4.32
C PRO A 55 28.43 6.62 3.49
N ILE A 56 27.64 5.97 2.61
CA ILE A 56 28.18 4.95 1.69
C ILE A 56 29.21 5.57 0.73
N PHE A 57 28.89 6.71 0.12
CA PHE A 57 29.81 7.45 -0.74
C PHE A 57 31.13 7.77 -0.03
N TRP A 58 31.07 8.30 1.20
CA TRP A 58 32.28 8.61 1.97
C TRP A 58 33.08 7.35 2.35
N ALA A 59 32.40 6.26 2.70
CA ALA A 59 33.06 5.00 3.01
C ALA A 59 33.70 4.36 1.76
N LYS A 60 33.07 4.46 0.58
CA LYS A 60 33.68 4.08 -0.72
C LYS A 60 34.93 4.91 -0.99
N LYS A 61 34.86 6.23 -0.79
CA LYS A 61 36.02 7.12 -0.95
C LYS A 61 37.15 6.77 0.01
N ALA A 62 36.84 6.48 1.27
CA ALA A 62 37.83 6.05 2.25
C ALA A 62 38.48 4.70 1.87
N LYS A 63 37.69 3.74 1.36
CA LYS A 63 38.20 2.46 0.83
C LYS A 63 39.23 2.71 -0.29
N ALA A 64 38.88 3.54 -1.27
CA ALA A 64 39.77 3.87 -2.39
C ALA A 64 41.06 4.60 -1.93
N ILE A 65 40.96 5.51 -0.96
CA ILE A 65 42.14 6.17 -0.36
C ILE A 65 43.04 5.14 0.35
N GLY A 66 42.44 4.23 1.12
CA GLY A 66 43.17 3.14 1.79
C GLY A 66 43.91 2.26 0.78
N GLU A 67 43.25 1.87 -0.31
CA GLU A 67 43.84 1.09 -1.41
C GLU A 67 44.98 1.83 -2.10
N ALA A 68 44.84 3.13 -2.35
CA ALA A 68 45.91 3.96 -2.93
C ALA A 68 47.13 4.06 -1.99
N LEU A 69 46.94 4.18 -0.68
CA LEU A 69 48.04 4.23 0.29
C LEU A 69 48.79 2.89 0.43
N MET A 70 48.17 1.78 0.05
CA MET A 70 48.81 0.46 0.07
C MET A 70 49.83 0.27 -1.06
N THR A 71 49.80 1.09 -2.11
CA THR A 71 50.81 1.02 -3.18
C THR A 71 52.17 1.57 -2.77
N ASN A 72 52.26 2.26 -1.62
CA ASN A 72 53.49 2.82 -1.08
C ASN A 72 53.90 2.08 0.22
N PRO A 73 55.12 1.50 0.29
CA PRO A 73 55.57 0.72 1.45
C PRO A 73 55.60 1.51 2.76
N TYR A 74 55.81 2.83 2.71
CA TYR A 74 55.85 3.68 3.91
C TYR A 74 54.48 3.93 4.53
N THR A 75 53.40 3.77 3.74
CA THR A 75 52.01 4.03 4.19
C THR A 75 51.17 2.76 4.26
N LEU A 76 51.77 1.57 4.04
CA LEU A 76 51.07 0.29 3.96
C LEU A 76 50.15 0.02 5.17
N VAL A 77 50.69 0.15 6.39
CA VAL A 77 49.95 -0.12 7.63
C VAL A 77 48.78 0.86 7.81
N GLN A 78 48.98 2.13 7.46
CA GLN A 78 47.93 3.15 7.52
C GLN A 78 46.86 2.89 6.45
N GLY A 79 47.28 2.53 5.23
CA GLY A 79 46.40 2.16 4.13
C GLY A 79 45.48 0.98 4.49
N GLU A 80 46.04 -0.10 5.05
CA GLU A 80 45.24 -1.28 5.44
C GLU A 80 44.27 -0.98 6.59
N ARG A 81 44.66 -0.15 7.57
CA ARG A 81 43.74 0.31 8.63
C ARG A 81 42.56 1.11 8.07
N ILE A 82 42.82 2.03 7.14
CA ILE A 82 41.76 2.83 6.51
C ILE A 82 40.86 1.92 5.66
N ARG A 83 41.44 1.04 4.84
CA ARG A 83 40.70 0.12 3.96
C ARG A 83 39.81 -0.83 4.76
N SER A 84 40.36 -1.50 5.77
CA SER A 84 39.62 -2.44 6.61
C SER A 84 38.50 -1.74 7.40
N GLY A 85 38.76 -0.56 7.97
CA GLY A 85 37.74 0.26 8.64
C GLY A 85 36.62 0.69 7.70
N ALA A 86 36.96 1.10 6.46
CA ALA A 86 35.98 1.46 5.45
C ALA A 86 35.12 0.26 5.02
N ILE A 87 35.71 -0.92 4.81
CA ILE A 87 34.99 -2.15 4.49
C ILE A 87 34.03 -2.54 5.62
N LEU A 88 34.47 -2.49 6.87
CA LEU A 88 33.60 -2.77 8.03
C LEU A 88 32.41 -1.80 8.07
N THR A 89 32.68 -0.51 7.85
CA THR A 89 31.65 0.54 7.79
C THR A 89 30.64 0.26 6.66
N LEU A 90 31.12 -0.08 5.47
CA LEU A 90 30.28 -0.41 4.32
C LEU A 90 29.36 -1.61 4.60
N ARG A 91 29.88 -2.67 5.23
CA ARG A 91 29.07 -3.83 5.63
C ARG A 91 27.98 -3.47 6.63
N LEU A 92 28.29 -2.64 7.63
CA LEU A 92 27.30 -2.17 8.60
C LEU A 92 26.20 -1.32 7.94
N LEU A 93 26.57 -0.42 7.02
CA LEU A 93 25.62 0.40 6.29
C LEU A 93 24.73 -0.44 5.37
N LEU A 94 25.29 -1.46 4.71
CA LEU A 94 24.53 -2.39 3.88
C LEU A 94 23.54 -3.21 4.71
N ALA A 95 23.96 -3.74 5.86
CA ALA A 95 23.09 -4.47 6.78
C ALA A 95 21.94 -3.58 7.29
N LYS A 96 22.24 -2.34 7.68
CA LYS A 96 21.23 -1.36 8.10
C LYS A 96 20.24 -1.06 6.97
N ARG A 97 20.72 -0.94 5.73
CA ARG A 97 19.86 -0.74 4.56
C ARG A 97 18.95 -1.94 4.31
N GLN A 98 19.48 -3.16 4.33
CA GLN A 98 18.67 -4.38 4.18
C GLN A 98 17.58 -4.48 5.25
N MET A 99 17.93 -4.18 6.51
CA MET A 99 16.97 -4.11 7.60
C MET A 99 15.85 -3.10 7.31
N HIS A 100 16.16 -1.88 6.87
CA HIS A 100 15.16 -0.89 6.51
C HIS A 100 14.25 -1.36 5.36
N ILE A 101 14.80 -1.98 4.31
CA ILE A 101 14.01 -2.53 3.20
C ILE A 101 13.01 -3.60 3.70
N ILE A 102 13.48 -4.54 4.53
CA ILE A 102 12.64 -5.58 5.11
C ILE A 102 11.54 -4.96 5.99
N MET A 103 11.89 -4.02 6.87
CA MET A 103 10.92 -3.37 7.75
C MET A 103 9.87 -2.58 6.97
N GLY A 104 10.28 -1.78 5.98
CA GLY A 104 9.33 -0.97 5.20
C GLY A 104 8.40 -1.82 4.35
N THR A 105 8.90 -2.90 3.74
CA THR A 105 8.04 -3.86 3.02
C THR A 105 7.06 -4.56 3.95
N GLN A 106 7.50 -4.99 5.14
CA GLN A 106 6.62 -5.58 6.16
C GLN A 106 5.54 -4.60 6.65
N GLN A 107 5.89 -3.34 6.87
CA GLN A 107 4.93 -2.30 7.28
C GLN A 107 3.83 -2.13 6.23
N LEU A 108 4.20 -2.03 4.95
CA LEU A 108 3.25 -1.96 3.84
C LEU A 108 2.36 -3.20 3.75
N TRP A 109 2.93 -4.40 3.88
CA TRP A 109 2.17 -5.65 3.95
C TRP A 109 1.17 -5.66 5.10
N SER A 110 1.60 -5.20 6.29
CA SER A 110 0.75 -5.16 7.48
C SER A 110 -0.41 -4.19 7.32
N ALA A 111 -0.18 -3.00 6.74
CA ALA A 111 -1.21 -2.00 6.49
C ALA A 111 -2.25 -2.51 5.49
N MET A 112 -1.81 -3.14 4.39
CA MET A 112 -2.73 -3.76 3.44
C MET A 112 -3.54 -4.89 4.08
N SER A 113 -2.92 -5.74 4.91
CA SER A 113 -3.60 -6.82 5.62
C SER A 113 -4.65 -6.29 6.62
N ARG A 114 -4.31 -5.25 7.40
CA ARG A 114 -5.25 -4.57 8.31
C ARG A 114 -6.42 -3.98 7.56
N ALA A 115 -6.17 -3.26 6.46
CA ALA A 115 -7.22 -2.69 5.61
C ALA A 115 -8.14 -3.79 5.05
N GLU A 116 -7.57 -4.89 4.54
CA GLU A 116 -8.35 -6.02 4.05
C GLU A 116 -9.20 -6.68 5.15
N SER A 117 -8.63 -6.89 6.34
CA SER A 117 -9.37 -7.48 7.47
C SER A 117 -10.49 -6.57 7.91
N ALA A 118 -10.20 -5.29 8.14
CA ALA A 118 -11.19 -4.30 8.58
C ALA A 118 -12.33 -4.16 7.57
N LEU A 119 -12.03 -4.15 6.27
CA LEU A 119 -13.05 -4.23 5.23
C LEU A 119 -13.84 -5.55 5.37
N ARG A 120 -13.21 -6.72 5.43
CA ARG A 120 -13.95 -7.99 5.58
C ARG A 120 -14.81 -8.05 6.86
N ASP A 121 -14.37 -7.44 7.95
CA ASP A 121 -15.10 -7.37 9.21
C ASP A 121 -16.32 -6.47 9.11
N GLU A 122 -16.17 -5.26 8.56
CA GLU A 122 -17.28 -4.32 8.31
C GLU A 122 -18.38 -4.98 7.46
N TRP A 123 -17.96 -5.77 6.49
CA TRP A 123 -18.85 -6.50 5.60
C TRP A 123 -19.56 -7.67 6.24
N ARG A 124 -18.87 -8.39 7.13
CA ARG A 124 -19.51 -9.43 7.94
C ARG A 124 -20.59 -8.84 8.83
N GLN A 125 -20.31 -7.68 9.43
CA GLN A 125 -21.31 -6.94 10.22
C GLN A 125 -22.48 -6.49 9.35
N GLN A 126 -22.21 -5.94 8.16
CA GLN A 126 -23.26 -5.56 7.21
C GLN A 126 -24.11 -6.76 6.77
N HIS A 127 -23.48 -7.90 6.48
CA HIS A 127 -24.17 -9.13 6.12
C HIS A 127 -25.13 -9.55 7.23
N GLN A 128 -24.71 -9.49 8.48
CA GLN A 128 -25.56 -9.83 9.62
C GLN A 128 -26.72 -8.83 9.82
N GLN A 129 -26.48 -7.54 9.60
CA GLN A 129 -27.47 -6.48 9.85
C GLN A 129 -28.49 -6.30 8.71
N GLN A 130 -28.07 -6.52 7.46
CA GLN A 130 -28.86 -6.19 6.27
C GLN A 130 -29.35 -7.43 5.52
N SER A 131 -28.84 -8.62 5.82
CA SER A 131 -29.42 -9.83 5.23
C SER A 131 -30.78 -10.08 5.88
N THR A 132 -31.80 -10.15 5.04
CA THR A 132 -33.16 -10.50 5.45
C THR A 132 -33.50 -11.85 4.85
N ALA A 133 -34.62 -12.45 5.25
CA ALA A 133 -35.11 -13.69 4.64
C ALA A 133 -35.24 -13.60 3.10
N LEU A 134 -35.41 -12.39 2.54
CA LEU A 134 -35.61 -12.14 1.12
C LEU A 134 -34.33 -11.71 0.38
N MET A 135 -33.36 -11.10 1.07
CA MET A 135 -32.22 -10.42 0.46
C MET A 135 -30.91 -10.83 1.13
N ALA A 136 -29.98 -11.32 0.33
CA ALA A 136 -28.62 -11.65 0.73
C ALA A 136 -27.63 -10.60 0.27
N VAL A 137 -26.77 -10.16 1.18
CA VAL A 137 -25.65 -9.25 0.89
C VAL A 137 -24.36 -10.07 0.82
N HIS A 138 -23.54 -9.91 -0.20
CA HIS A 138 -22.24 -10.61 -0.30
C HIS A 138 -21.14 -9.62 -0.62
N GLY A 139 -19.98 -9.83 0.01
CA GLY A 139 -18.79 -9.02 -0.20
C GLY A 139 -17.60 -9.82 -0.65
N SER A 140 -16.79 -9.20 -1.49
CA SER A 140 -15.43 -9.63 -1.75
C SER A 140 -14.48 -8.45 -1.68
N VAL A 141 -13.29 -8.70 -1.13
CA VAL A 141 -12.18 -7.76 -1.05
C VAL A 141 -11.02 -8.36 -1.81
N THR A 142 -10.47 -7.61 -2.75
CA THR A 142 -9.36 -8.02 -3.61
C THR A 142 -8.27 -6.97 -3.58
N ARG A 143 -7.05 -7.44 -3.33
CA ARG A 143 -5.85 -6.64 -3.49
C ARG A 143 -5.58 -6.36 -4.97
N ARG A 144 -5.24 -5.12 -5.31
CA ARG A 144 -4.90 -4.73 -6.70
C ARG A 144 -3.42 -4.44 -6.91
N SER A 145 -2.70 -4.06 -5.87
CA SER A 145 -1.26 -3.76 -5.92
C SER A 145 -0.45 -4.69 -5.02
N PHE A 146 0.80 -4.94 -5.37
CA PHE A 146 1.73 -5.60 -4.45
C PHE A 146 2.41 -4.56 -3.55
N PRO A 147 2.55 -4.80 -2.23
CA PRO A 147 3.28 -3.90 -1.35
C PRO A 147 4.79 -4.08 -1.53
N TYR A 148 5.43 -3.11 -2.16
CA TYR A 148 6.89 -3.01 -2.26
C TYR A 148 7.32 -1.55 -2.09
N LEU A 149 8.63 -1.34 -1.89
CA LEU A 149 9.23 0.00 -1.87
C LEU A 149 9.75 0.30 -3.28
N ALA A 150 9.31 1.40 -3.88
CA ALA A 150 9.70 1.82 -5.23
C ALA A 150 11.09 2.48 -5.25
N ILE A 151 12.10 1.76 -4.77
CA ILE A 151 13.50 2.15 -4.75
C ILE A 151 14.34 1.07 -5.43
N ARG A 152 15.47 1.47 -6.01
CA ARG A 152 16.39 0.55 -6.69
C ARG A 152 17.85 0.94 -6.44
N PRO A 153 18.80 0.00 -6.52
CA PRO A 153 20.21 0.35 -6.65
C PRO A 153 20.42 1.14 -7.95
N SER A 154 21.24 2.18 -7.87
CA SER A 154 21.60 3.05 -9.01
C SER A 154 22.47 2.27 -10.00
N ASP A 155 23.40 1.48 -9.48
CA ASP A 155 24.16 0.48 -10.23
C ASP A 155 24.04 -0.89 -9.51
N PRO A 156 23.35 -1.88 -10.09
CA PRO A 156 23.17 -3.18 -9.47
C PRO A 156 24.44 -4.05 -9.47
N SER A 157 25.47 -3.68 -10.23
CA SER A 157 26.73 -4.43 -10.30
C SER A 157 27.70 -4.10 -9.16
N GLU A 158 27.51 -2.97 -8.47
CA GLU A 158 28.34 -2.57 -7.35
C GLU A 158 28.08 -3.43 -6.11
N GLU A 159 29.15 -3.78 -5.38
CA GLU A 159 29.09 -4.51 -4.10
C GLU A 159 28.34 -3.71 -3.01
N TYR A 160 28.45 -2.38 -3.03
CA TYR A 160 27.83 -1.46 -2.07
C TYR A 160 27.07 -0.35 -2.80
N PRO A 161 25.94 -0.65 -3.46
CA PRO A 161 25.31 0.28 -4.37
C PRO A 161 24.62 1.42 -3.61
N GLU A 162 24.62 2.62 -4.20
CA GLU A 162 23.74 3.72 -3.79
C GLU A 162 22.33 3.47 -4.31
N TYR A 163 21.31 3.97 -3.62
CA TYR A 163 19.90 3.74 -3.99
C TYR A 163 19.24 5.02 -4.48
N GLU A 164 18.31 4.88 -5.40
CA GLU A 164 17.51 5.96 -5.94
C GLU A 164 16.04 5.55 -6.03
N LEU A 165 15.17 6.55 -6.22
CA LEU A 165 13.76 6.30 -6.51
C LEU A 165 13.64 5.65 -7.89
N MET A 166 12.73 4.70 -8.05
CA MET A 166 12.46 4.12 -9.36
C MET A 166 11.84 5.17 -10.30
N PRO A 167 12.10 5.08 -11.62
CA PRO A 167 11.29 5.79 -12.61
C PRO A 167 9.80 5.44 -12.39
N LEU A 168 8.91 6.42 -12.50
CA LEU A 168 7.48 6.27 -12.19
C LEU A 168 7.18 5.94 -10.71
N PHE A 169 8.01 6.43 -9.79
CA PHE A 169 7.91 6.22 -8.34
C PHE A 169 6.45 6.20 -7.82
N SER A 170 5.66 7.24 -8.09
CA SER A 170 4.28 7.31 -7.57
C SER A 170 3.37 6.22 -8.11
N SER A 171 3.55 5.77 -9.36
CA SER A 171 2.74 4.69 -9.89
C SER A 171 3.13 3.35 -9.26
N LEU A 172 4.43 3.13 -9.06
CA LEU A 172 4.96 1.88 -8.52
C LEU A 172 4.72 1.77 -7.01
N GLN A 173 4.86 2.88 -6.31
CA GLN A 173 4.64 2.98 -4.87
C GLN A 173 3.15 2.97 -4.50
N ALA A 174 2.23 3.10 -5.46
CA ALA A 174 0.80 3.13 -5.19
C ALA A 174 0.30 1.82 -4.56
N GLN A 175 -0.50 1.96 -3.51
CA GLN A 175 -1.25 0.86 -2.91
C GLN A 175 -2.72 0.98 -3.24
N SER A 176 -3.32 -0.11 -3.70
CA SER A 176 -4.73 -0.16 -4.02
C SER A 176 -5.40 -1.44 -3.54
N ILE A 177 -6.59 -1.24 -2.97
CA ILE A 177 -7.52 -2.30 -2.58
C ILE A 177 -8.84 -2.02 -3.28
N SER A 178 -9.46 -3.07 -3.83
CA SER A 178 -10.81 -3.00 -4.35
C SER A 178 -11.75 -3.94 -3.62
N TRP A 179 -13.01 -3.59 -3.58
CA TRP A 179 -14.06 -4.42 -3.02
C TRP A 179 -15.33 -4.34 -3.86
N LYS A 180 -16.18 -5.34 -3.76
CA LYS A 180 -17.42 -5.42 -4.56
C LYS A 180 -18.60 -5.80 -3.70
N THR A 181 -19.61 -4.93 -3.63
CA THR A 181 -20.82 -5.19 -2.82
C THR A 181 -21.86 -5.76 -3.70
N SER A 182 -22.31 -6.98 -3.40
CA SER A 182 -23.32 -7.67 -4.18
C SER A 182 -24.57 -7.84 -3.34
N TYR A 183 -25.69 -7.42 -3.89
CA TYR A 183 -27.02 -7.54 -3.31
C TYR A 183 -27.81 -8.46 -4.21
N GLY A 184 -28.48 -9.47 -3.66
CA GLY A 184 -29.30 -10.36 -4.46
C GLY A 184 -30.35 -11.04 -3.61
N ILE A 185 -31.32 -11.63 -4.29
CA ILE A 185 -32.36 -12.41 -3.62
C ILE A 185 -31.75 -13.72 -3.09
N THR A 186 -32.17 -14.14 -1.89
CA THR A 186 -31.71 -15.39 -1.26
C THR A 186 -31.99 -16.60 -2.16
N LYS A 187 -31.22 -17.68 -2.02
CA LYS A 187 -31.36 -18.86 -2.89
C LYS A 187 -32.77 -19.46 -2.81
N GLU A 188 -33.39 -19.48 -1.63
CA GLU A 188 -34.76 -20.00 -1.44
C GLU A 188 -35.80 -19.19 -2.24
N ASN A 189 -35.46 -17.94 -2.56
CA ASN A 189 -36.33 -16.93 -3.14
C ASN A 189 -35.99 -16.63 -4.62
N ARG A 190 -35.10 -17.39 -5.25
CA ARG A 190 -34.75 -17.20 -6.67
C ARG A 190 -35.88 -17.56 -7.65
N SER A 191 -36.93 -18.23 -7.18
CA SER A 191 -38.08 -18.62 -8.00
C SER A 191 -38.91 -17.42 -8.46
N TRP A 192 -38.95 -16.32 -7.69
CA TRP A 192 -39.73 -15.13 -8.01
C TRP A 192 -38.91 -14.01 -8.66
N SER A 193 -37.60 -13.95 -8.42
CA SER A 193 -36.72 -13.02 -9.14
C SER A 193 -35.24 -13.43 -9.03
N ARG A 194 -34.49 -13.19 -10.11
CA ARG A 194 -33.03 -13.41 -10.18
C ARG A 194 -32.24 -12.11 -10.07
N ALA A 195 -32.89 -11.03 -9.64
CA ALA A 195 -32.27 -9.73 -9.57
C ALA A 195 -31.04 -9.76 -8.65
N SER A 196 -29.92 -9.32 -9.20
CA SER A 196 -28.69 -9.12 -8.46
C SER A 196 -28.07 -7.80 -8.88
N TRP A 197 -27.59 -7.05 -7.90
CA TRP A 197 -26.92 -5.78 -8.10
C TRP A 197 -25.54 -5.89 -7.52
N SER A 198 -24.57 -5.26 -8.18
CA SER A 198 -23.26 -5.15 -7.58
C SER A 198 -22.61 -3.81 -7.83
N LYS A 199 -21.89 -3.33 -6.81
CA LYS A 199 -21.18 -2.06 -6.85
C LYS A 199 -19.70 -2.29 -6.55
N PRO A 200 -18.83 -2.20 -7.57
CA PRO A 200 -17.39 -2.21 -7.34
C PRO A 200 -16.95 -0.87 -6.76
N GLN A 201 -16.03 -0.92 -5.81
CA GLN A 201 -15.37 0.24 -5.22
C GLN A 201 -13.87 -0.05 -5.08
N SER A 202 -13.08 1.01 -4.97
CA SER A 202 -11.64 0.91 -4.79
C SER A 202 -11.11 2.15 -4.11
N CYS A 203 -10.09 1.96 -3.28
CA CYS A 203 -9.26 3.05 -2.81
C CYS A 203 -7.82 2.85 -3.27
N GLU A 204 -7.15 3.93 -3.60
CA GLU A 204 -5.75 3.95 -3.95
C GLU A 204 -5.05 5.09 -3.22
N VAL A 205 -3.87 4.81 -2.69
CA VAL A 205 -3.03 5.79 -1.99
C VAL A 205 -1.60 5.63 -2.48
N THR A 206 -0.95 6.75 -2.78
CA THR A 206 0.41 6.78 -3.34
C THR A 206 1.29 7.78 -2.59
N LEU A 207 2.60 7.59 -2.67
CA LEU A 207 3.58 8.62 -2.32
C LEU A 207 3.98 9.42 -3.55
N GLN A 208 3.94 10.73 -3.44
CA GLN A 208 4.42 11.65 -4.46
C GLN A 208 5.71 12.31 -4.02
N GLU A 209 6.63 12.43 -4.98
CA GLU A 209 7.83 13.24 -4.83
C GLU A 209 7.41 14.72 -4.83
N ARG A 210 7.74 15.43 -3.75
CA ARG A 210 7.57 16.88 -3.66
C ARG A 210 8.86 17.58 -4.06
N THR A 211 8.69 18.78 -4.60
CA THR A 211 9.78 19.70 -4.94
C THR A 211 10.34 20.45 -3.72
N ASP A 212 9.71 20.32 -2.55
CA ASP A 212 10.04 21.07 -1.33
C ASP A 212 11.20 20.40 -0.54
N PRO A 213 12.25 21.13 -0.11
CA PRO A 213 13.42 20.53 0.53
C PRO A 213 13.19 19.90 1.92
N LYS A 214 12.09 20.21 2.60
CA LYS A 214 11.84 19.76 3.99
C LYS A 214 11.15 18.40 4.09
N ASP A 215 10.22 18.10 3.17
CA ASP A 215 9.52 16.82 3.06
C ASP A 215 9.61 16.32 1.61
N ARG A 216 10.45 15.32 1.34
CA ARG A 216 10.65 14.83 -0.04
C ARG A 216 9.47 14.01 -0.53
N LEU A 217 8.75 13.34 0.37
CA LEU A 217 7.65 12.44 0.04
C LEU A 217 6.36 12.84 0.76
N GLN A 218 5.27 12.96 0.01
CA GLN A 218 3.94 13.20 0.57
C GLN A 218 2.95 12.13 0.15
N VAL A 219 2.13 11.67 1.10
CA VAL A 219 0.99 10.79 0.81
C VAL A 219 -0.10 11.57 0.07
N ARG A 220 -0.55 11.01 -1.05
CA ARG A 220 -1.69 11.48 -1.82
C ARG A 220 -2.73 10.38 -1.98
N LEU A 221 -3.98 10.73 -1.72
CA LEU A 221 -5.14 9.88 -1.96
C LEU A 221 -5.56 9.99 -3.43
N ASN A 222 -5.66 8.86 -4.13
CA ASN A 222 -6.23 8.77 -5.47
C ASN A 222 -7.65 8.23 -5.36
N THR A 223 -8.65 9.10 -5.54
CA THR A 223 -10.06 8.69 -5.59
C THR A 223 -10.37 8.15 -6.99
N GLY A 224 -10.54 6.82 -7.12
CA GLY A 224 -10.97 6.19 -8.37
C GLY A 224 -12.36 6.65 -8.81
N LYS A 225 -12.57 6.83 -10.13
CA LYS A 225 -13.87 7.15 -10.73
C LYS A 225 -14.80 5.92 -10.71
N PHE A 226 -16.04 6.12 -10.28
CA PHE A 226 -17.07 5.10 -10.14
C PHE A 226 -17.66 4.67 -11.50
N SER A 227 -17.96 3.38 -11.69
CA SER A 227 -18.86 2.93 -12.76
C SER A 227 -19.89 1.94 -12.21
N LEU A 228 -21.17 2.26 -12.42
CA LEU A 228 -22.30 1.37 -12.17
C LEU A 228 -22.51 0.55 -13.44
N ARG A 229 -22.22 -0.76 -13.41
CA ARG A 229 -22.72 -1.69 -14.45
C ARG A 229 -23.96 -2.39 -13.93
N ARG A 230 -25.11 -2.08 -14.53
CA ARG A 230 -26.33 -2.89 -14.42
C ARG A 230 -26.17 -4.10 -15.34
N TRP A 231 -26.43 -5.30 -14.82
CA TRP A 231 -26.65 -6.49 -15.63
C TRP A 231 -28.16 -6.78 -15.54
N PHE A 232 -28.84 -6.70 -16.68
CA PHE A 232 -30.25 -7.07 -16.83
C PHE A 232 -30.35 -8.54 -17.22
#